data_AF-A0A9E3K320-F1
#
_entry.id   AF-A0A9E3K320-F1
#
_cell.length_a   1.000
_cell.length_b   1.000
_cell.length_c   1.000
_cell.angle_alpha   90.00
_cell.angle_beta   90.00
_cell.angle_gamma   90.00
#
_symmetry.space_group_name_H-M   'P 1'
#
loop_
_entity.id
_entity.type
_entity.pdbx_description
1 polymer ?
#
loop_
_entity_poly.entity_id
_entity_poly.type
_entity_poly.pdbx_seq_one_letter_code
_entity_poly.pdbx_strand_id
1 'polypeptide(L)' 'IVDPKNGKKYNCKLTLVEGGKAMNVRGYIGMPWIGRTQRWIRQD' A
#
# COMPACT_ATOMS: atom_id res chain seq x y z
N ILE A 1 7.16 1.64 -2.78
CA ILE A 1 6.62 0.60 -3.70
C ILE A 1 7.16 0.89 -5.09
N VAL A 2 7.57 -0.12 -5.84
CA VAL A 2 7.98 0.03 -7.24
C VAL A 2 6.88 -0.53 -8.12
N ASP A 3 6.44 0.23 -9.11
CA ASP A 3 5.52 -0.27 -10.13
C ASP A 3 6.31 -1.19 -11.08
N PRO A 4 5.97 -2.49 -11.17
CA PRO A 4 6.71 -3.44 -12.00
C PRO A 4 6.56 -3.17 -13.50
N LYS A 5 5.54 -2.39 -13.91
CA LYS A 5 5.29 -2.09 -15.32
C LYS A 5 6.18 -0.98 -15.87
N ASN A 6 6.61 -0.04 -15.03
CA ASN A 6 7.31 1.16 -15.50
C ASN A 6 8.49 1.59 -14.59
N GLY A 7 8.77 0.86 -13.51
CA GLY A 7 9.88 1.12 -12.59
C GLY A 7 9.71 2.36 -11.71
N LYS A 8 8.57 3.06 -11.76
CA LYS A 8 8.35 4.27 -10.95
C LYS A 8 8.29 3.91 -9.47
N LYS A 9 8.93 4.76 -8.66
CA LYS A 9 8.92 4.67 -7.20
C LYS A 9 7.75 5.48 -6.64
N TYR A 10 6.96 4.83 -5.79
CA TYR A 10 5.83 5.41 -5.08
C TYR A 10 6.10 5.42 -3.59
N ASN A 11 5.67 6.49 -2.93
CA ASN A 11 5.61 6.55 -1.47
C ASN A 11 4.53 5.57 -0.99
N CYS A 12 4.74 5.01 0.20
CA CYS A 12 3.86 4.00 0.76
C CYS A 12 3.52 4.33 2.21
N LYS A 13 2.26 4.11 2.58
CA LYS A 13 1.82 4.05 3.98
C LYS A 13 1.17 2.69 4.25
N LEU A 14 1.65 2.05 5.32
CA LEU A 14 1.17 0.75 5.79
C LEU A 14 0.39 0.93 7.09
N THR A 15 -0.78 0.31 7.18
CA THR A 15 -1.61 0.33 8.39
C THR A 15 -2.12 -1.08 8.67
N LEU A 16 -1.79 -1.62 9.85
CA LEU A 16 -2.37 -2.87 10.32
C LEU A 16 -3.84 -2.64 10.70
N VAL A 17 -4.68 -3.58 10.30
CA VAL A 17 -6.12 -3.57 10.57
C VAL A 17 -6.57 -4.96 11.04
N GLU A 18 -7.81 -5.07 11.54
CA GLU A 18 -8.38 -6.33 12.04
C GLU A 18 -7.48 -7.05 13.07
N GLY A 19 -6.93 -6.29 14.01
CA GLY A 19 -6.04 -6.85 15.04
C GLY A 19 -4.76 -7.47 14.47
N GLY A 20 -4.32 -7.05 13.28
CA GLY A 20 -3.10 -7.57 12.64
C GLY A 20 -3.32 -8.76 11.69
N LYS A 21 -4.57 -9.15 11.45
CA LYS A 21 -4.94 -10.17 10.44
C LYS A 21 -4.95 -9.64 9.01
N ALA A 22 -4.99 -8.32 8.84
CA ALA A 22 -4.90 -7.70 7.53
C ALA A 22 -4.09 -6.39 7.60
N MET A 23 -3.65 -5.93 6.44
CA MET A 23 -2.88 -4.70 6.27
C MET A 23 -3.42 -3.90 5.09
N ASN A 24 -3.67 -2.61 5.32
CA ASN A 24 -3.93 -1.67 4.25
C ASN A 24 -2.60 -1.10 3.74
N VAL A 25 -2.36 -1.28 2.45
CA VAL A 25 -1.17 -0.80 1.74
C VAL A 25 -1.59 0.33 0.82
N ARG A 26 -1.23 1.57 1.15
CA ARG A 26 -1.52 2.75 0.32
C ARG A 26 -0.28 3.21 -0.41
N GLY A 27 -0.28 3.13 -1.74
CA GLY A 27 0.74 3.70 -2.61
C GLY A 27 0.28 5.04 -3.20
N TYR A 28 1.15 6.06 -3.20
CA TYR A 28 0.84 7.40 -3.71
C TYR A 28 2.07 8.08 -4.34
N ILE A 29 1.83 9.07 -5.21
CA ILE A 29 2.87 9.96 -5.78
C ILE A 29 2.60 11.38 -5.29
N GLY A 30 3.63 12.04 -4.75
CA GLY A 30 3.50 13.38 -4.19
C GLY A 30 2.67 13.35 -2.92
N MET A 31 1.37 13.68 -3.01
CA MET A 31 0.49 13.84 -1.87
C MET A 31 -0.28 12.54 -1.53
N PRO A 32 -0.46 12.17 -0.24
CA PRO A 32 -1.04 10.87 0.16
C PRO A 32 -2.46 10.57 -0.35
N TRP A 33 -3.26 11.59 -0.67
CA TRP A 33 -4.60 11.39 -1.24
C TRP A 33 -4.56 11.01 -2.73
N ILE A 34 -3.50 11.33 -3.48
CA ILE A 34 -3.33 10.92 -4.89
C ILE A 34 -2.64 9.55 -4.94
N GLY A 35 -3.44 8.52 -4.68
CA GLY A 35 -2.94 7.16 -4.56
C GLY A 35 -4.03 6.11 -4.54
N ARG A 36 -3.60 4.85 -4.54
CA ARG A 36 -4.49 3.68 -4.41
C ARG A 36 -4.17 2.95 -3.12
N THR A 37 -5.21 2.37 -2.52
CA THR A 37 -5.08 1.49 -1.36
C THR A 37 -5.46 0.09 -1.75
N GLN A 38 -4.64 -0.88 -1.38
CA GLN A 38 -4.91 -2.30 -1.49
C GLN A 38 -4.98 -2.91 -0.10
N ARG A 39 -5.83 -3.93 0.05
CA ARG A 39 -5.93 -4.73 1.27
C ARG A 39 -5.13 -6.02 1.10
N TRP A 40 -4.21 -6.28 2.00
CA TRP A 40 -3.45 -7.53 2.07
C TRP A 40 -3.96 -8.33 3.26
N ILE A 41 -4.34 -9.58 3.01
CA ILE A 41 -4.77 -10.52 4.04
C ILE A 41 -3.53 -11.29 4.50
N ARG A 42 -3.37 -11.44 5.81
CA ARG A 42 -2.26 -12.24 6.36
C ARG A 42 -2.49 -13.70 5.99
N GLN A 43 -1.46 -14.35 5.46
CA GLN A 43 -1.48 -15.79 5.24
C GLN A 43 -1.30 -16.49 6.59
N ASP A 44 -2.14 -17.50 6.85
CA ASP A 44 -2.07 -18.35 8.05
C ASP A 44 -0.82 -19.27 8.03
#